data_AF-A0A1J3E1T7-F1
#
_entry.id   AF-A0A1J3E1T7-F1
#
_cell.length_a   1.000
_cell.length_b   1.000
_cell.length_c   1.000
_cell.angle_alpha   90.00
_cell.angle_beta   90.00
_cell.angle_gamma   90.00
#
_symmetry.space_group_name_H-M   'P 1'
#
loop_
_entity.id
_entity.type
_entity.pdbx_description
1 polymer ?
#
loop_
_entity_poly.entity_id
_entity_poly.type
_entity_poly.pdbx_seq_one_letter_code
_entity_poly.pdbx_strand_id
1 'polypeptide(L)'
;IQFGTQITEFEKRLNVVISACKEVRSSEKLKEIMKHILHLGNAVNRGAVKGSAVGFRLESLLKLSETCVPNSNMTLMHYLCK
;
A
#
# COMPACT_ATOMS: atom_id res chain seq x y z
N ILE A 1 2.30 40.09 -15.52
CA ILE A 1 3.34 39.03 -15.36
C ILE A 1 2.89 37.94 -14.38
N GLN A 2 2.16 38.26 -13.30
CA GLN A 2 1.73 37.33 -12.25
C GLN A 2 0.89 36.12 -12.72
N PHE A 3 -0.03 36.31 -13.68
CA PHE A 3 -0.91 35.23 -14.16
C PHE A 3 -0.15 34.07 -14.82
N GLY A 4 0.88 34.37 -15.62
CA GLY A 4 1.71 33.34 -16.26
C GLY A 4 2.44 32.47 -15.24
N THR A 5 3.02 33.10 -14.20
CA THR A 5 3.69 32.38 -13.12
C THR A 5 2.74 31.46 -12.35
N GLN A 6 1.51 31.89 -12.08
CA GLN A 6 0.51 31.07 -11.39
C GLN A 6 0.08 29.85 -12.22
N ILE A 7 -0.04 29.99 -13.55
CA ILE A 7 -0.32 28.86 -14.45
C ILE A 7 0.82 27.84 -14.39
N THR A 8 2.07 28.29 -14.57
CA THR A 8 3.22 27.36 -14.55
C THR A 8 3.34 26.63 -13.21
N GLU A 9 3.08 27.32 -12.09
CA GLU A 9 3.12 26.68 -10.78
C GLU A 9 1.99 25.64 -10.62
N PHE A 10 0.79 25.95 -11.08
CA PHE A 10 -0.34 25.03 -11.03
C PHE A 10 -0.10 23.78 -11.90
N GLU A 11 0.39 23.96 -13.12
CA GLU A 11 0.78 22.86 -14.02
C GLU A 11 1.83 21.96 -13.38
N LYS A 12 2.85 22.55 -12.72
CA LYS A 12 3.87 21.79 -12.02
C LYS A 12 3.27 20.92 -10.90
N ARG A 13 2.37 21.48 -10.09
CA ARG A 13 1.69 20.73 -9.01
C ARG A 13 0.83 19.59 -9.58
N LEU A 14 0.11 19.84 -10.66
CA LEU A 14 -0.71 18.81 -11.31
C LEU A 14 0.16 17.67 -11.87
N ASN A 15 1.27 18.02 -12.52
CA ASN A 15 2.20 17.03 -13.06
C ASN A 15 2.82 16.15 -11.97
N VAL A 16 3.09 16.69 -10.77
CA VAL A 16 3.53 15.89 -9.63
C VAL A 16 2.49 14.84 -9.25
N VAL A 17 1.21 15.20 -9.14
CA VAL A 17 0.14 14.25 -8.82
C VAL A 17 -0.01 13.19 -9.90
N ILE A 18 0.00 13.60 -11.17
CA ILE A 18 -0.11 12.68 -12.31
C ILE A 18 1.07 11.69 -12.32
N SER A 19 2.30 12.17 -12.11
CA SER A 19 3.49 11.32 -12.07
C SER A 19 3.41 10.33 -10.91
N ALA A 20 3.08 10.80 -9.70
CA ALA A 20 2.95 9.94 -8.53
C ALA A 20 1.88 8.85 -8.74
N CYS A 21 0.72 9.19 -9.30
CA CYS A 21 -0.31 8.20 -9.62
C CYS A 21 0.17 7.17 -10.65
N LYS A 22 0.92 7.60 -11.67
CA LYS A 22 1.50 6.69 -12.67
C LYS A 22 2.51 5.76 -12.03
N GLU A 23 3.46 6.30 -11.28
CA GLU A 23 4.51 5.53 -10.59
C GLU A 23 3.92 4.49 -9.63
N VAL A 24 2.93 4.87 -8.81
CA VAL A 24 2.23 3.94 -7.90
C VAL A 24 1.54 2.84 -8.69
N ARG A 25 0.82 3.17 -9.77
CA ARG A 25 0.06 2.21 -10.57
C ARG A 25 0.95 1.27 -11.40
N SER A 26 2.08 1.76 -11.89
CA SER A 26 3.01 1.00 -12.75
C SER A 26 4.08 0.23 -11.97
N SER A 27 4.20 0.44 -10.66
CA SER A 27 5.21 -0.24 -9.85
C SER A 27 4.88 -1.72 -9.66
N GLU A 28 5.57 -2.58 -10.40
CA GLU A 28 5.49 -4.04 -10.23
C GLU A 28 5.95 -4.47 -8.83
N LYS A 29 6.96 -3.78 -8.26
CA LYS A 29 7.43 -4.04 -6.88
C LYS A 29 6.32 -3.80 -5.86
N LEU A 30 5.55 -2.71 -6.02
CA LEU A 30 4.43 -2.42 -5.13
C LEU A 30 3.33 -3.48 -5.26
N LYS A 31 3.02 -3.92 -6.49
CA LYS A 31 2.06 -5.01 -6.71
C LYS A 31 2.48 -6.31 -6.04
N GLU A 32 3.75 -6.68 -6.13
CA GLU A 32 4.29 -7.85 -5.46
C GLU A 32 4.17 -7.73 -3.94
N ILE A 33 4.51 -6.57 -3.34
CA ILE A 33 4.32 -6.34 -1.91
C ILE A 33 2.84 -6.51 -1.51
N MET A 34 1.90 -5.93 -2.27
CA MET A 34 0.46 -6.09 -2.01
C MET A 34 0.02 -7.56 -2.09
N LYS A 35 0.57 -8.34 -3.02
CA LYS A 35 0.30 -9.78 -3.13
C LYS A 35 0.81 -10.56 -1.93
N HIS A 36 2.03 -10.27 -1.46
CA HIS A 36 2.57 -10.90 -0.25
C HIS A 36 1.72 -10.56 0.98
N ILE A 37 1.27 -9.32 1.12
CA ILE A 37 0.37 -8.89 2.20
C ILE A 37 -0.96 -9.66 2.12
N LEU A 38 -1.54 -9.82 0.93
CA LEU A 38 -2.80 -10.55 0.74
C LEU A 38 -2.65 -12.02 1.13
N HIS A 39 -1.59 -12.68 0.68
CA HIS A 39 -1.31 -14.08 1.03
C HIS A 39 -1.13 -14.25 2.54
N LEU A 40 -0.33 -13.38 3.16
CA LEU A 40 -0.07 -13.42 4.59
C LEU A 40 -1.34 -13.15 5.40
N GLY A 41 -2.12 -12.14 5.01
CA GLY A 41 -3.40 -11.80 5.62
C GLY A 41 -4.39 -12.96 5.56
N ASN A 42 -4.51 -13.63 4.41
CA ASN A 42 -5.35 -14.82 4.27
C ASN A 42 -4.86 -15.99 5.13
N ALA A 43 -3.53 -16.19 5.24
CA ALA A 43 -2.96 -17.25 6.08
C ALA A 43 -3.26 -17.04 7.56
N VAL A 44 -3.11 -15.81 8.07
CA VAL A 44 -3.39 -15.45 9.47
C VAL A 44 -4.89 -15.49 9.77
N ASN A 45 -5.74 -15.13 8.80
CA ASN A 45 -7.20 -15.13 8.96
C ASN A 45 -7.88 -16.44 8.53
N ARG A 46 -7.13 -17.53 8.36
CA ARG A 46 -7.67 -18.82 7.89
C ARG A 46 -8.84 -19.26 8.78
N GLY A 47 -9.98 -19.57 8.16
CA GLY A 47 -11.22 -20.00 8.86
C GLY A 47 -12.13 -18.85 9.30
N ALA A 48 -11.70 -17.59 9.20
CA ALA A 48 -12.56 -16.42 9.35
C ALA A 48 -13.10 -15.93 8.00
N VAL A 49 -14.12 -15.06 8.03
CA VAL A 49 -14.69 -14.41 6.83
C VAL A 49 -13.62 -13.72 5.97
N LYS A 50 -12.53 -13.26 6.60
CA LYS A 50 -11.39 -12.58 5.94
C LYS A 50 -10.27 -13.52 5.47
N GLY A 51 -10.39 -14.84 5.66
CA GLY A 51 -9.36 -15.84 5.33
C GLY A 51 -9.32 -16.28 3.87
N SER A 52 -10.17 -15.72 3.01
CA SER A 52 -10.23 -16.03 1.57
C SER A 52 -10.50 -14.77 0.76
N ALA A 53 -9.88 -13.66 1.16
CA ALA A 53 -10.03 -12.39 0.48
C ALA A 53 -9.31 -12.41 -0.87
N VAL A 54 -9.90 -11.73 -1.86
CA VAL A 54 -9.27 -11.47 -3.18
C VAL A 54 -8.49 -10.17 -3.22
N GLY A 55 -8.60 -9.36 -2.16
CA GLY A 55 -7.95 -8.06 -2.00
C GLY A 55 -8.26 -7.45 -0.64
N PHE A 56 -7.66 -6.29 -0.35
CA PHE A 56 -7.85 -5.55 0.89
C PHE A 56 -7.88 -4.04 0.63
N ARG A 57 -8.42 -3.28 1.57
CA ARG A 57 -8.42 -1.81 1.52
C ARG A 57 -7.04 -1.27 1.87
N LEU A 58 -6.56 -0.23 1.20
CA LEU A 58 -5.26 0.40 1.47
C LEU A 58 -5.08 0.85 2.93
N GLU A 59 -6.16 1.28 3.60
CA GLU A 59 -6.15 1.59 5.05
C GLU A 59 -5.65 0.43 5.93
N SER A 60 -5.79 -0.81 5.46
CA SER A 60 -5.32 -2.01 6.18
C SER A 60 -3.79 -2.06 6.28
N LEU A 61 -3.06 -1.34 5.42
CA LEU A 61 -1.60 -1.27 5.45
C LEU A 61 -1.09 -0.66 6.76
N LEU A 62 -1.84 0.29 7.34
CA LEU A 62 -1.49 0.93 8.61
C LEU A 62 -1.48 -0.07 9.78
N LYS A 63 -2.22 -1.18 9.65
CA LYS A 63 -2.37 -2.20 10.70
C LYS A 63 -1.30 -3.29 10.63
N LEU A 64 -0.42 -3.26 9.62
CA LEU A 64 0.62 -4.29 9.43
C LEU A 64 1.65 -4.27 10.55
N SER A 65 1.95 -3.09 11.09
CA SER A 65 2.84 -2.91 12.25
C SER A 65 2.17 -3.29 13.58
N GLU A 66 0.85 -3.42 13.62
CA GLU A 66 0.08 -3.73 14.83
C GLU A 66 -0.36 -5.19 14.90
N THR A 67 -0.44 -5.87 13.75
CA THR A 67 -0.92 -7.24 13.67
C THR A 67 0.21 -8.21 13.98
N CYS A 68 0.23 -8.75 15.21
CA CYS A 68 1.18 -9.78 15.62
C CYS A 68 0.79 -11.16 15.08
N VAL A 69 1.80 -11.97 14.75
CA VAL A 69 1.62 -13.39 14.45
C VAL A 69 1.35 -14.14 15.76
N PRO A 70 0.37 -15.07 15.83
CA PRO A 70 0.12 -15.85 17.04
C PRO A 70 1.40 -16.54 17.54
N ASN A 71 1.63 -16.49 18.86
CA ASN A 71 2.80 -17.08 19.53
C ASN A 71 4.16 -16.49 19.10
N SER A 72 4.19 -15.26 18.57
CA SER A 72 5.41 -14.54 18.19
C SER A 72 5.30 -13.05 18.53
N ASN A 73 6.43 -12.42 18.88
CA ASN A 73 6.54 -10.96 19.01
C ASN A 73 6.75 -10.27 17.65
N MET A 74 6.66 -11.00 16.55
CA MET A 74 6.79 -10.46 15.20
C MET A 74 5.45 -10.00 14.65
N THR A 75 5.46 -8.81 14.05
CA THR A 75 4.32 -8.24 13.33
C THR A 75 4.38 -8.63 11.85
N LEU A 76 3.28 -8.47 11.13
CA LEU A 76 3.27 -8.72 9.68
C LEU A 76 4.28 -7.83 8.94
N MET A 77 4.51 -6.61 9.43
CA MET A 77 5.54 -5.73 8.87
C MET A 77 6.96 -6.31 9.01
N HIS A 78 7.28 -6.93 10.15
CA HIS A 78 8.58 -7.59 10.34
C HIS A 78 8.81 -8.74 9.36
N TYR A 79 7.73 -9.42 8.96
CA TYR A 79 7.79 -10.50 7.96
C TYR A 79 8.01 -9.95 6.55
N LEU A 80 7.45 -8.79 6.22
CA LEU A 80 7.56 -8.15 4.91
C LEU A 80 8.91 -7.44 4.67
N CYS A 81 9.56 -7.00 5.75
CA CYS A 81 10.88 -6.34 5.70
C CYS A 81 12.07 -7.32 5.73
N LYS A 82 11.81 -8.62 5.81
CA LYS A 82 12.84 -9.66 5.90
C LYS A 82 13.13 -10.23 4.52
#